data_AF-A0A954GUZ5-F1
#
_entry.id   AF-A0A954GUZ5-F1
#
_cell.length_a   1.000
_cell.length_b   1.000
_cell.length_c   1.000
_cell.angle_alpha   90.00
_cell.angle_beta   90.00
_cell.angle_gamma   90.00
#
_symmetry.space_group_name_H-M   'P 1'
#
loop_
_entity.id
_entity.type
_entity.pdbx_description
1 polymer ?
#
loop_
_entity_poly.entity_id
_entity_poly.type
_entity_poly.pdbx_seq_one_letter_code
_entity_poly.pdbx_strand_id
1 'polypeptide(L)'
;MANRYALIWDLDSLFARPDTTEFQGILDAFRKELNQLAEDSESLPPVAAENGAAWGDFLDRVSDLSARGGDLGTFVGCHSAADSENKAYQQVEAVLAAMGPQENQIGTNIEAAFREVSDDGLAAFVASDERLQRIQFWLEQRRRNA
;
A
#
# COMPACT_ATOMS: atom_id res chain seq x y z
N MET A 1 29.25 20.57 30.26
CA MET A 1 28.99 20.83 28.83
C MET A 1 27.67 20.18 28.49
N ALA A 2 26.62 20.99 28.27
CA ALA A 2 25.31 20.46 27.92
C ALA A 2 25.40 19.81 26.53
N ASN A 3 25.05 18.54 26.45
CA ASN A 3 25.06 17.76 25.22
C ASN A 3 23.96 18.33 24.31
N ARG A 4 24.37 19.18 23.37
CA ARG A 4 23.50 19.92 22.44
C ARG A 4 23.15 19.01 21.27
N TYR A 5 22.38 17.95 21.54
CA TYR A 5 21.76 17.20 20.47
C TYR A 5 20.79 18.12 19.73
N ALA A 6 20.86 18.13 18.40
CA ALA A 6 19.86 18.82 17.60
C ALA A 6 18.50 18.15 17.86
N LEU A 7 17.54 18.91 18.39
CA LEU A 7 16.15 18.47 18.60
C LEU A 7 15.35 18.46 17.29
N ILE A 8 16.04 18.37 16.15
CA ILE A 8 15.46 18.38 14.82
C ILE A 8 15.75 17.01 14.23
N TRP A 9 14.71 16.21 14.03
CA TRP A 9 14.81 14.98 13.25
C TRP A 9 15.04 15.37 11.79
N ASP A 10 16.11 14.83 11.19
CA ASP A 10 16.45 15.06 9.80
C ASP A 10 15.62 14.12 8.90
N LEU A 11 14.40 14.57 8.59
CA LEU A 11 13.47 13.85 7.71
C LEU A 11 13.84 14.00 6.24
N ASP A 12 14.56 15.06 5.87
CA ASP A 12 14.90 15.39 4.48
C ASP A 12 15.86 14.35 3.84
N SER A 13 16.43 13.46 4.66
CA SER A 13 17.19 12.28 4.22
C SER A 13 16.33 11.14 3.65
N LEU A 14 15.02 11.14 3.91
CA LEU A 14 14.08 10.09 3.50
C LEU A 14 13.35 10.46 2.21
N PHE A 15 12.83 11.69 2.14
CA PHE A 15 12.17 12.24 0.95
C PHE A 15 12.45 13.74 0.85
N ALA A 16 12.27 14.29 -0.36
CA ALA A 16 12.18 15.73 -0.52
C ALA A 16 11.03 16.30 0.34
N ARG A 17 11.19 17.53 0.83
CA ARG A 17 10.18 18.15 1.69
C ARG A 17 8.80 18.22 1.02
N PRO A 18 7.69 18.09 1.77
CA PRO A 18 6.35 18.02 1.16
C PRO A 18 5.92 19.26 0.38
N ASP A 19 6.53 20.43 0.63
CA ASP A 19 6.26 21.70 -0.05
C ASP A 19 7.02 21.88 -1.39
N THR A 20 7.72 20.84 -1.85
CA THR A 20 8.56 20.89 -3.06
C THR A 20 7.89 20.26 -4.28
N THR A 21 8.28 20.72 -5.48
CA THR A 21 7.83 20.11 -6.75
C THR A 21 8.34 18.67 -6.92
N GLU A 22 9.49 18.35 -6.32
CA GLU A 22 10.02 16.99 -6.32
C GLU A 22 9.10 16.03 -5.56
N PHE A 23 8.64 16.44 -4.37
CA PHE A 23 7.68 15.65 -3.60
C PHE A 23 6.33 15.51 -4.31
N GLN A 24 5.87 16.58 -4.99
CA GLN A 24 4.67 16.50 -5.82
C GLN A 24 4.79 15.42 -6.92
N GLY A 25 5.97 15.31 -7.56
CA GLY A 25 6.23 14.25 -8.54
C GLY A 25 6.15 12.84 -7.94
N ILE A 26 6.62 12.66 -6.70
CA ILE A 26 6.52 11.39 -5.98
C ILE A 26 5.05 11.05 -5.70
N LEU A 27 4.26 12.01 -5.22
CA LEU A 27 2.82 11.82 -4.97
C LEU A 27 2.05 11.49 -6.24
N ASP A 28 2.33 12.19 -7.34
CA ASP A 28 1.64 11.97 -8.61
C ASP A 28 1.95 10.57 -9.18
N ALA A 29 3.21 10.12 -9.07
CA ALA A 29 3.60 8.77 -9.45
C ALA A 29 2.89 7.72 -8.58
N PHE A 30 2.91 7.90 -7.26
CA PHE A 30 2.22 7.01 -6.32
C PHE A 30 0.72 6.91 -6.62
N ARG A 31 0.06 8.06 -6.81
CA ARG A 31 -1.37 8.12 -7.16
C ARG A 31 -1.67 7.39 -8.46
N LYS A 32 -0.84 7.57 -9.48
CA LYS A 32 -1.01 6.90 -10.78
C LYS A 32 -0.90 5.39 -10.63
N GLU A 33 0.11 4.91 -9.90
CA GLU A 33 0.30 3.49 -9.64
C GLU A 33 -0.86 2.89 -8.85
N LEU A 34 -1.37 3.59 -7.82
CA LEU A 34 -2.52 3.15 -7.05
C LEU A 34 -3.79 3.04 -7.89
N ASN A 35 -4.06 4.03 -8.74
CA ASN A 35 -5.20 3.97 -9.65
C ASN A 35 -5.08 2.78 -10.61
N GLN A 36 -3.89 2.56 -11.18
CA GLN A 36 -3.66 1.43 -12.06
C GLN A 36 -3.87 0.09 -11.33
N LEU A 37 -3.38 -0.02 -10.10
CA LEU A 37 -3.54 -1.25 -9.32
C LEU A 37 -5.01 -1.50 -8.92
N ALA A 38 -5.77 -0.43 -8.66
CA ALA A 38 -7.22 -0.52 -8.43
C ALA A 38 -7.97 -0.99 -9.69
N GLU A 39 -7.63 -0.47 -10.86
CA GLU A 39 -8.18 -0.94 -12.15
C GLU A 39 -7.82 -2.40 -12.41
N ASP A 40 -6.56 -2.77 -12.23
CA ASP A 40 -6.09 -4.15 -12.41
C ASP A 40 -6.81 -5.13 -11.46
N SER A 41 -7.18 -4.66 -10.26
CA SER A 41 -7.91 -5.46 -9.28
C SER A 41 -9.32 -5.86 -9.74
N GLU A 42 -9.93 -5.13 -10.67
CA GLU A 42 -11.25 -5.46 -11.22
C GLU A 42 -11.20 -6.65 -12.18
N SER A 43 -10.02 -6.96 -12.71
CA SER A 43 -9.79 -8.01 -13.71
C SER A 43 -9.01 -9.20 -13.16
N LEU A 44 -9.03 -9.39 -11.83
CA LEU A 44 -8.30 -10.49 -11.18
C LEU A 44 -8.84 -11.85 -11.66
N PRO A 45 -7.93 -12.78 -12.03
CA PRO A 45 -8.36 -14.11 -12.41
C PRO A 45 -8.90 -14.88 -11.19
N PRO A 46 -9.71 -15.94 -11.38
CA PRO A 46 -10.17 -16.78 -10.28
C PRO A 46 -9.01 -17.30 -9.42
N VAL A 47 -9.23 -17.42 -8.11
CA VAL A 47 -8.27 -18.02 -7.18
C VAL A 47 -8.19 -19.52 -7.43
N ALA A 48 -7.23 -19.92 -8.26
CA ALA A 48 -7.00 -21.29 -8.70
C ALA A 48 -5.51 -21.52 -8.96
N ALA A 49 -5.04 -22.76 -8.82
CA ALA A 49 -3.61 -23.08 -8.88
C ALA A 49 -2.92 -22.58 -10.16
N GLU A 50 -3.59 -22.68 -11.31
CA GLU A 50 -3.12 -22.20 -12.61
C GLU A 50 -2.89 -20.69 -12.68
N ASN A 51 -3.53 -19.91 -11.80
CA ASN A 51 -3.43 -18.45 -11.74
C ASN A 51 -2.47 -17.96 -10.65
N GLY A 52 -1.77 -18.87 -9.96
CA GLY A 52 -0.90 -18.53 -8.83
C GLY A 52 0.16 -17.48 -9.16
N ALA A 53 0.79 -17.58 -10.32
CA ALA A 53 1.81 -16.61 -10.75
C ALA A 53 1.24 -15.21 -10.96
N ALA A 54 0.08 -15.09 -11.62
CA ALA A 54 -0.58 -13.80 -11.84
C ALA A 54 -1.00 -13.14 -10.53
N TRP A 55 -1.49 -13.94 -9.58
CA TRP A 55 -1.80 -13.47 -8.24
C TRP A 55 -0.55 -13.07 -7.45
N GLY A 56 0.53 -13.84 -7.55
CA GLY A 56 1.81 -13.49 -6.92
C GLY A 56 2.32 -12.14 -7.41
N ASP A 57 2.32 -11.91 -8.73
CA ASP A 57 2.75 -10.63 -9.33
C ASP A 57 1.88 -9.47 -8.83
N PHE A 58 0.56 -9.67 -8.77
CA PHE A 58 -0.37 -8.66 -8.29
C PHE A 58 -0.17 -8.35 -6.80
N LEU A 59 -0.03 -9.36 -5.96
CA LEU A 59 0.12 -9.18 -4.50
C LEU A 59 1.48 -8.60 -4.11
N ASP A 60 2.54 -8.91 -4.85
CA ASP A 60 3.84 -8.22 -4.68
C ASP A 60 3.67 -6.72 -4.94
N ARG A 61 2.97 -6.32 -6.02
CA ARG A 61 2.69 -4.91 -6.31
C ARG A 61 1.83 -4.25 -5.23
N VAL A 62 0.84 -4.95 -4.68
CA VAL A 62 0.03 -4.45 -3.54
C VAL A 62 0.91 -4.24 -2.32
N SER A 63 1.79 -5.19 -2.00
CA SER A 63 2.72 -5.10 -0.87
C SER A 63 3.67 -3.90 -1.02
N ASP A 64 4.32 -3.76 -2.17
CA ASP A 64 5.26 -2.68 -2.45
C ASP A 64 4.59 -1.31 -2.39
N LEU A 65 3.39 -1.19 -2.97
CA LEU A 65 2.63 0.06 -2.95
C LEU A 65 2.17 0.40 -1.53
N SER A 66 1.69 -0.58 -0.77
CA SER A 66 1.26 -0.38 0.63
C SER A 66 2.42 0.08 1.51
N ALA A 67 3.61 -0.52 1.36
CA ALA A 67 4.81 -0.11 2.09
C ALA A 67 5.18 1.36 1.78
N ARG A 68 5.23 1.73 0.49
CA ARG A 68 5.49 3.11 0.07
C ARG A 68 4.42 4.09 0.55
N GLY A 69 3.16 3.70 0.54
CA GLY A 69 2.05 4.50 1.07
C GLY A 69 2.21 4.76 2.57
N GLY A 70 2.59 3.74 3.33
CA GLY A 70 2.89 3.85 4.76
C GLY A 70 4.09 4.76 5.04
N ASP A 71 5.15 4.66 4.26
CA ASP A 71 6.34 5.52 4.37
C ASP A 71 5.98 6.99 4.07
N LEU A 72 5.23 7.25 2.99
CA LEU A 72 4.77 8.60 2.62
C LEU A 72 3.85 9.18 3.69
N GLY A 73 2.87 8.42 4.16
CA GLY A 73 1.95 8.84 5.21
C GLY A 73 2.67 9.17 6.52
N THR A 74 3.62 8.32 6.93
CA THR A 74 4.43 8.56 8.14
C THR A 74 5.30 9.81 7.97
N PHE A 75 5.98 9.95 6.82
CA PHE A 75 6.84 11.09 6.54
C PHE A 75 6.07 12.41 6.60
N VAL A 76 4.95 12.50 5.88
CA VAL A 76 4.10 13.70 5.88
C VAL A 76 3.52 13.95 7.27
N GLY A 77 3.05 12.90 7.96
CA GLY A 77 2.52 13.01 9.31
C GLY A 77 3.53 13.59 10.31
N CYS A 78 4.82 13.24 10.19
CA CYS A 78 5.89 13.84 11.00
C CYS A 78 6.08 15.33 10.69
N HIS A 79 6.03 15.74 9.43
CA HIS A 79 6.11 17.16 9.04
C HIS A 79 4.90 17.96 9.53
N SER A 80 3.69 17.44 9.37
CA SER A 80 2.46 18.04 9.91
C SER A 80 2.46 18.11 11.43
N ALA A 81 3.02 17.11 12.13
CA ALA A 81 3.13 17.16 13.59
C ALA A 81 4.14 18.22 14.06
N ALA A 82 5.22 18.43 13.31
CA ALA A 82 6.22 19.44 13.62
C ALA A 82 5.74 20.88 13.35
N ASP A 83 4.89 21.06 12.33
CA ASP A 83 4.33 22.36 11.94
C ASP A 83 2.86 22.21 11.50
N SER A 84 1.97 22.11 12.49
CA SER A 84 0.56 21.76 12.26
C SER A 84 -0.27 22.87 11.62
N GLU A 85 0.21 24.11 11.61
CA GLU A 85 -0.46 25.23 10.93
C GLU A 85 -0.06 25.35 9.46
N ASN A 86 0.93 24.56 9.00
CA ASN A 86 1.43 24.60 7.65
C ASN A 86 0.39 24.10 6.63
N LYS A 87 -0.12 25.03 5.81
CA LYS A 87 -1.14 24.72 4.80
C LYS A 87 -0.64 23.81 3.69
N ALA A 88 0.64 23.83 3.36
CA ALA A 88 1.18 22.92 2.34
C ALA A 88 1.13 21.47 2.85
N TYR A 89 1.53 21.23 4.11
CA TYR A 89 1.51 19.88 4.69
C TYR A 89 0.07 19.37 4.87
N GLN A 90 -0.84 20.21 5.34
CA GLN A 90 -2.27 19.87 5.43
C GLN A 90 -2.88 19.49 4.06
N GLN A 91 -2.47 20.16 2.98
CA GLN A 91 -2.91 19.83 1.62
C GLN A 91 -2.38 18.47 1.17
N VAL A 92 -1.12 18.18 1.45
CA VAL A 92 -0.51 16.88 1.13
C VAL A 92 -1.20 15.74 1.91
N GLU A 93 -1.46 15.93 3.21
CA GLU A 93 -2.22 14.95 4.01
C GLU A 93 -3.61 14.71 3.43
N ALA A 94 -4.31 15.78 3.02
CA ALA A 94 -5.62 15.64 2.39
C ALA A 94 -5.54 14.87 1.05
N VAL A 95 -4.48 15.07 0.27
CA VAL A 95 -4.24 14.34 -0.98
C VAL A 95 -4.01 12.85 -0.70
N LEU A 96 -3.17 12.51 0.29
CA LEU A 96 -2.95 11.11 0.69
C LEU A 96 -4.23 10.47 1.22
N ALA A 97 -4.98 11.16 2.09
CA ALA A 97 -6.25 10.66 2.62
C ALA A 97 -7.30 10.42 1.51
N ALA A 98 -7.29 11.23 0.46
CA ALA A 98 -8.20 11.08 -0.69
C ALA A 98 -7.90 9.83 -1.54
N MET A 99 -6.81 9.10 -1.28
CA MET A 99 -6.45 7.85 -1.96
C MET A 99 -7.09 6.61 -1.33
N GLY A 100 -7.63 6.73 -0.11
CA GLY A 100 -8.25 5.62 0.62
C GLY A 100 -9.34 4.85 -0.15
N PRO A 101 -10.19 5.47 -1.01
CA PRO A 101 -11.16 4.73 -1.80
C PRO A 101 -10.53 3.66 -2.72
N GLN A 102 -9.41 3.96 -3.36
CA GLN A 102 -8.72 3.02 -4.24
C GLN A 102 -8.06 1.88 -3.47
N GLU A 103 -7.46 2.17 -2.31
CA GLU A 103 -6.94 1.14 -1.41
C GLU A 103 -8.06 0.19 -0.95
N ASN A 104 -9.20 0.75 -0.58
CA ASN A 104 -10.38 -0.03 -0.21
C ASN A 104 -10.90 -0.87 -1.38
N GLN A 105 -10.94 -0.31 -2.60
CA GLN A 105 -11.35 -1.05 -3.80
C GLN A 105 -10.46 -2.27 -4.03
N ILE A 106 -9.14 -2.10 -4.02
CA ILE A 106 -8.17 -3.20 -4.14
C ILE A 106 -8.46 -4.26 -3.07
N GLY A 107 -8.63 -3.80 -1.82
CA GLY A 107 -8.92 -4.68 -0.71
C GLY A 107 -10.19 -5.50 -0.91
N THR A 108 -11.31 -4.84 -1.21
CA THR A 108 -12.61 -5.47 -1.44
C THR A 108 -12.57 -6.45 -2.60
N ASN A 109 -11.88 -6.12 -3.69
CA ASN A 109 -11.78 -7.02 -4.84
C ASN A 109 -10.98 -8.28 -4.52
N ILE A 110 -9.91 -8.15 -3.72
CA ILE A 110 -9.18 -9.31 -3.19
C ILE A 110 -10.12 -10.16 -2.31
N GLU A 111 -10.82 -9.56 -1.35
CA GLU A 111 -11.73 -10.33 -0.48
C GLU A 111 -12.82 -11.04 -1.28
N ALA A 112 -13.44 -10.35 -2.23
CA ALA A 112 -14.46 -10.91 -3.11
C ALA A 112 -13.95 -12.12 -3.90
N ALA A 113 -12.70 -12.09 -4.39
CA ALA A 113 -12.10 -13.20 -5.11
C ALA A 113 -11.88 -14.45 -4.23
N PHE A 114 -11.70 -14.27 -2.92
CA PHE A 114 -11.46 -15.37 -1.97
C PHE A 114 -12.74 -15.95 -1.35
N ARG A 115 -13.87 -15.24 -1.41
CA ARG A 115 -15.12 -15.58 -0.71
C ARG A 115 -15.59 -17.03 -0.91
N GLU A 116 -15.50 -17.55 -2.13
CA GLU A 116 -16.05 -18.87 -2.50
C GLU A 116 -14.98 -19.97 -2.62
N VAL A 117 -13.73 -19.68 -2.23
CA VAL A 117 -12.61 -20.61 -2.35
C VAL A 117 -12.67 -21.66 -1.24
N SER A 118 -12.80 -22.93 -1.61
CA SER A 118 -12.75 -24.06 -0.68
C SER A 118 -11.38 -24.19 0.01
N ASP A 119 -11.31 -24.89 1.13
CA ASP A 119 -10.04 -25.15 1.83
C ASP A 119 -9.02 -25.84 0.92
N ASP A 120 -9.45 -26.87 0.19
CA ASP A 120 -8.60 -27.60 -0.75
C ASP A 120 -8.17 -26.72 -1.94
N GLY A 121 -9.08 -25.87 -2.43
CA GLY A 121 -8.78 -24.91 -3.50
C GLY A 121 -7.76 -23.86 -3.07
N LEU A 122 -7.89 -23.34 -1.85
CA LEU A 122 -6.95 -22.39 -1.27
C LEU A 122 -5.58 -23.04 -1.05
N ALA A 123 -5.53 -24.27 -0.54
CA ALA A 123 -4.28 -25.00 -0.35
C ALA A 123 -3.56 -25.26 -1.69
N ALA A 124 -4.30 -25.66 -2.73
CA ALA A 124 -3.74 -25.86 -4.07
C ALA A 124 -3.24 -24.55 -4.70
N PHE A 125 -3.98 -23.46 -4.50
CA PHE A 125 -3.59 -22.12 -4.94
C PHE A 125 -2.31 -21.63 -4.23
N VAL A 126 -2.24 -21.75 -2.91
CA VAL A 126 -1.05 -21.37 -2.13
C VAL A 126 0.17 -22.20 -2.56
N ALA A 127 -0.01 -23.50 -2.80
CA ALA A 127 1.08 -24.38 -3.22
C ALA A 127 1.61 -24.08 -4.63
N SER A 128 0.88 -23.35 -5.47
CA SER A 128 1.26 -23.15 -6.88
C SER A 128 2.29 -22.04 -7.11
N ASP A 129 2.55 -21.18 -6.14
CA ASP A 129 3.59 -20.13 -6.22
C ASP A 129 4.24 -19.90 -4.84
N GLU A 130 5.58 -19.89 -4.77
CA GLU A 130 6.34 -19.71 -3.53
C GLU A 130 6.02 -18.39 -2.80
N ARG A 131 5.64 -17.34 -3.54
CA ARG A 131 5.25 -16.05 -2.96
C ARG A 131 3.98 -16.17 -2.15
N LEU A 132 3.00 -16.91 -2.67
CA LEU A 132 1.73 -17.16 -1.99
C LEU A 132 1.92 -17.95 -0.70
N GLN A 133 2.88 -18.89 -0.69
CA GLN A 133 3.25 -19.64 0.52
C GLN A 133 3.77 -18.70 1.63
N ARG A 134 4.59 -17.70 1.28
CA ARG A 134 5.14 -16.74 2.27
C ARG A 134 4.06 -15.89 2.94
N ILE A 135 2.95 -15.66 2.24
CA ILE A 135 1.83 -14.85 2.72
C ILE A 135 0.58 -15.70 3.03
N GLN A 136 0.71 -17.01 3.17
CA GLN A 136 -0.42 -17.92 3.38
C GLN A 136 -1.33 -17.46 4.52
N PHE A 137 -0.75 -17.09 5.67
CA PHE A 137 -1.52 -16.60 6.81
C PHE A 137 -2.37 -15.38 6.44
N TRP A 138 -1.82 -14.44 5.67
CA TRP A 138 -2.55 -13.27 5.21
C TRP A 138 -3.70 -13.66 4.29
N LEU A 139 -3.47 -14.56 3.32
CA LEU A 139 -4.50 -15.07 2.41
C LEU A 139 -5.66 -15.76 3.17
N GLU A 140 -5.33 -16.55 4.19
CA GLU A 140 -6.33 -17.16 5.06
C GLU A 140 -7.16 -16.11 5.82
N GLN A 141 -6.54 -15.03 6.29
CA GLN A 141 -7.28 -13.93 6.94
C GLN A 141 -8.19 -13.20 5.95
N ARG A 142 -7.73 -12.93 4.72
CA ARG A 142 -8.56 -12.31 3.68
C ARG A 142 -9.82 -13.10 3.41
N ARG A 143 -9.70 -14.42 3.28
CA ARG A 143 -10.88 -15.29 3.10
C ARG A 143 -11.83 -15.27 4.29
N ARG A 144 -11.33 -15.22 5.53
CA ARG A 144 -12.17 -15.18 6.74
C ARG A 144 -12.97 -13.88 6.87
N ASN A 145 -12.46 -12.80 6.30
CA ASN A 145 -13.08 -11.48 6.34
C ASN A 145 -13.95 -11.18 5.11
N ALA A 146 -14.01 -12.08 4.12
CA ALA A 146 -14.69 -11.92 2.84
C ALA A 146 -16.21 -12.15 2.86
#